data_AF-A0A6G3WQS8-F1
#
_entry.id   AF-A0A6G3WQS8-F1
#
_cell.length_a   1.000
_cell.length_b   1.000
_cell.length_c   1.000
_cell.angle_alpha   90.00
_cell.angle_beta   90.00
_cell.angle_gamma   90.00
#
_symmetry.space_group_name_H-M   'P 1'
#
loop_
_entity.id
_entity.type
_entity.pdbx_description
1 polymer ?
#
loop_
_entity_poly.entity_id
_entity_poly.type
_entity_poly.pdbx_seq_one_letter_code
_entity_poly.pdbx_strand_id
1 'polypeptide(L)'
;MKITSLSNPVMSNWLAEQGLRLDASPYVSGSLKTKKLLEQLPKTEPLASLTTGHKGGIFSGPMFRRVFVNDPEHSVPFLGTKDMMTADLTGLPRLRKIDAESATLSYLQLKPGMSLISRSGFNAGRRSYTRPDM
;
A
#
# COMPACT_ATOMS: atom_id res chain seq x y z
N MET A 1 23.30 3.47 -23.81
CA MET A 1 22.72 4.82 -23.58
C MET A 1 23.89 5.78 -23.42
N LYS A 2 24.12 6.72 -24.35
CA LYS A 2 25.25 7.66 -24.26
C LYS A 2 25.03 8.58 -23.05
N ILE A 3 25.99 8.62 -22.14
CA ILE A 3 25.97 9.47 -20.94
C ILE A 3 26.12 10.92 -21.42
N THR A 4 25.15 11.77 -21.10
CA THR A 4 25.16 13.19 -21.45
C THR A 4 26.26 13.93 -20.70
N SER A 5 27.11 14.68 -21.40
CA SER A 5 28.18 15.52 -20.81
C SER A 5 27.82 17.01 -20.92
N LEU A 6 28.45 17.86 -20.10
CA LEU A 6 28.29 19.32 -20.20
C LEU A 6 28.73 19.88 -21.57
N SER A 7 29.64 19.17 -22.25
CA SER A 7 30.09 19.49 -23.61
C SER A 7 29.11 19.05 -24.71
N ASN A 8 28.07 18.28 -24.37
CA ASN A 8 27.02 17.85 -25.28
C ASN A 8 25.68 17.74 -24.54
N PRO A 9 25.09 18.88 -24.14
CA PRO A 9 23.86 18.90 -23.36
C PRO A 9 22.66 18.46 -24.20
N VAL A 10 21.67 17.85 -23.55
CA VAL A 10 20.35 17.64 -24.16
C VAL A 10 19.62 18.98 -24.15
N MET A 11 19.27 19.46 -25.33
CA MET A 11 18.60 20.74 -25.50
C MET A 11 17.08 20.58 -25.40
N SER A 12 16.40 21.53 -24.73
CA SER A 12 14.95 21.47 -24.52
C SER A 12 14.14 21.46 -25.82
N ASN A 13 14.66 22.09 -26.89
CA ASN A 13 14.04 22.12 -28.21
C ASN A 13 14.00 20.74 -28.89
N TRP A 14 14.93 19.83 -28.60
CA TRP A 14 14.92 18.46 -29.14
C TRP A 14 13.74 17.64 -28.59
N LEU A 15 13.22 18.03 -27.43
CA LEU A 15 12.06 17.39 -26.80
C LEU A 15 10.74 18.05 -27.26
N ALA A 16 10.80 19.27 -27.81
CA ALA A 16 9.62 20.00 -28.28
C ALA A 16 8.99 19.35 -29.52
N GLU A 17 9.79 18.79 -30.43
CA GLU A 17 9.32 18.08 -31.63
C GLU A 17 8.53 16.81 -31.31
N GLN A 18 8.72 16.23 -30.12
CA GLN A 18 7.98 15.06 -29.68
C GLN A 18 6.54 15.40 -29.26
N GLY A 19 6.19 16.68 -29.13
CA GLY A 19 4.84 17.13 -28.71
C GLY A 19 4.49 16.77 -27.27
N LEU A 20 5.45 16.27 -26.48
CA LEU A 20 5.27 15.85 -25.10
C LEU A 20 5.66 16.99 -24.16
N ARG A 21 4.69 17.47 -23.37
CA ARG A 21 4.90 18.43 -22.29
C ARG A 21 5.81 17.84 -21.21
N LEU A 22 7.01 18.41 -21.03
CA LEU A 22 7.92 18.04 -19.93
C LEU A 22 7.38 18.46 -18.55
N ASP A 23 6.39 19.36 -18.54
CA ASP A 23 5.62 19.77 -17.36
C ASP A 23 4.34 18.93 -17.15
N ALA A 24 4.09 17.91 -17.98
CA ALA A 24 2.96 17.03 -17.78
C ALA A 24 3.07 16.33 -16.41
N SER A 25 1.93 16.15 -15.73
CA SER A 25 1.85 15.53 -14.40
C SER A 25 2.66 14.24 -14.19
N PRO A 26 2.86 13.35 -15.19
CA PRO A 26 3.75 12.20 -15.04
C PRO A 26 5.20 12.58 -14.72
N TYR A 27 5.72 13.66 -15.33
CA TYR A 27 7.13 14.09 -15.25
C TYR A 27 7.42 15.06 -14.10
N VAL A 28 6.40 15.72 -13.54
CA VAL A 28 6.51 16.64 -12.37
C VAL A 28 5.83 16.04 -11.12
N SER A 29 5.52 14.75 -11.16
CA SER A 29 4.85 14.08 -10.05
C SER A 29 5.73 14.09 -8.79
N GLY A 30 5.13 14.31 -7.62
CA GLY A 30 5.82 14.23 -6.33
C GLY A 30 6.55 12.90 -6.12
N SER A 31 6.13 11.84 -6.82
CA SER A 31 6.81 10.54 -6.85
C SER A 31 8.18 10.59 -7.53
N LEU A 32 8.37 11.34 -8.64
CA LEU A 32 9.70 11.49 -9.26
C LEU A 32 10.64 12.27 -8.34
N LYS A 33 10.17 13.37 -7.75
CA LYS A 33 10.93 14.14 -6.75
C LYS A 33 11.33 13.25 -5.57
N THR A 34 10.39 12.47 -5.04
CA THR A 34 10.66 11.52 -3.95
C THR A 34 11.68 10.47 -4.36
N LYS A 35 11.57 9.90 -5.58
CA LYS A 35 12.54 8.95 -6.10
C LYS A 35 13.95 9.55 -6.18
N LYS A 36 14.09 10.77 -6.68
CA LYS A 36 15.38 11.47 -6.73
C LYS A 36 15.96 11.78 -5.35
N LEU A 37 15.12 12.11 -4.37
CA LEU A 37 15.56 12.25 -2.97
C LEU A 37 16.01 10.90 -2.38
N LEU A 38 15.33 9.80 -2.68
CA LEU A 38 15.73 8.47 -2.24
C LEU A 38 17.07 8.03 -2.86
N GLU A 39 17.32 8.34 -4.14
CA GLU A 39 18.59 8.06 -4.82
C GLU A 39 19.80 8.76 -4.16
N GLN A 40 19.58 9.84 -3.41
CA GLN A 40 20.64 10.54 -2.66
C GLN A 40 20.97 9.85 -1.32
N LEU A 41 20.12 8.94 -0.84
CA LEU A 41 20.36 8.22 0.40
C LEU A 41 21.33 7.06 0.16
N PRO A 42 22.26 6.79 1.10
CA PRO A 42 23.34 5.83 0.89
C PRO A 42 22.87 4.37 0.80
N LYS A 43 21.70 4.06 1.38
CA LYS A 43 21.12 2.71 1.41
C LYS A 43 19.60 2.79 1.33
N THR A 44 19.05 2.34 0.21
CA THR A 44 17.62 2.15 0.03
C THR A 44 17.38 0.78 -0.57
N GLU A 45 16.41 0.05 -0.02
CA GLU A 45 15.96 -1.22 -0.59
C GLU A 45 14.50 -1.10 -1.02
N PRO A 46 14.11 -1.67 -2.18
CA PRO A 46 12.72 -1.76 -2.55
C PRO A 46 11.94 -2.55 -1.49
N LEU A 47 10.81 -2.02 -1.01
CA LEU A 47 10.02 -2.74 0.02
C LEU A 47 9.64 -4.16 -0.43
N ALA A 48 9.42 -4.36 -1.73
CA ALA A 48 9.10 -5.66 -2.31
C ALA A 48 10.21 -6.73 -2.15
N SER A 49 11.48 -6.35 -1.89
CA SER A 49 12.54 -7.31 -1.58
C SER A 49 12.54 -7.77 -0.12
N LEU A 50 11.78 -7.08 0.74
CA LEU A 50 11.69 -7.34 2.18
C LEU A 50 10.36 -7.94 2.60
N THR A 51 9.44 -8.15 1.66
CA THR A 51 8.09 -8.65 1.91
C THR A 51 7.86 -9.99 1.20
N THR A 52 7.01 -10.83 1.79
CA THR A 52 6.69 -12.16 1.26
C THR A 52 5.19 -12.46 1.38
N GLY A 53 4.69 -13.44 0.62
CA GLY A 53 3.29 -13.88 0.67
C GLY A 53 2.48 -13.43 -0.55
N HIS A 54 1.17 -13.23 -0.36
CA HIS A 54 0.25 -12.89 -1.45
C HIS A 54 0.73 -11.65 -2.22
N LYS A 55 0.85 -11.74 -3.55
CA LYS A 55 1.36 -10.66 -4.43
C LYS A 55 2.69 -10.05 -3.97
N GLY A 56 3.61 -10.87 -3.42
CA GLY A 56 4.89 -10.38 -2.91
C GLY A 56 4.80 -9.66 -1.57
N GLY A 57 3.69 -9.83 -0.83
CA GLY A 57 3.51 -9.30 0.52
C GLY A 57 3.03 -7.85 0.61
N ILE A 58 2.85 -7.17 -0.53
CA ILE A 58 2.30 -5.81 -0.60
C ILE A 58 1.01 -5.87 -1.40
N PHE A 59 -0.12 -5.78 -0.71
CA PHE A 59 -1.43 -5.91 -1.34
C PHE A 59 -2.50 -5.10 -0.65
N SER A 60 -3.66 -5.02 -1.31
CA SER A 60 -4.85 -4.43 -0.73
C SER A 60 -6.08 -5.24 -1.09
N GLY A 61 -7.04 -5.29 -0.17
CA GLY A 61 -8.31 -5.99 -0.41
C GLY A 61 -9.21 -5.31 -1.44
N PRO A 62 -10.10 -6.09 -2.08
CA PRO A 62 -11.08 -5.58 -3.03
C PRO A 62 -12.24 -4.89 -2.29
N MET A 63 -13.13 -4.26 -3.04
CA MET A 63 -14.45 -3.92 -2.50
C MET A 63 -15.30 -5.19 -2.43
N PHE A 64 -15.97 -5.42 -1.30
CA PHE A 64 -16.87 -6.54 -1.10
C PHE A 64 -18.02 -6.15 -0.17
N ARG A 65 -19.16 -6.86 -0.30
CA ARG A 65 -20.30 -6.72 0.61
C ARG A 65 -19.93 -7.31 1.96
N ARG A 66 -20.08 -6.52 3.02
CA ARG A 66 -19.85 -6.99 4.41
C ARG A 66 -21.16 -7.48 4.99
N VAL A 67 -21.22 -8.75 5.36
CA VAL A 67 -22.34 -9.35 6.10
C VAL A 67 -21.87 -9.57 7.53
N PHE A 68 -22.43 -8.80 8.47
CA PHE A 68 -22.08 -8.92 9.88
C PHE A 68 -22.98 -9.93 10.59
N VAL A 69 -22.38 -10.79 11.40
CA VAL A 69 -23.05 -11.89 12.10
C VAL A 69 -22.53 -11.91 13.54
N ASN A 70 -23.43 -11.87 14.52
CA ASN A 70 -23.03 -11.81 15.94
C ASN A 70 -22.58 -13.17 16.48
N ASP A 71 -23.07 -14.27 15.90
CA ASP A 71 -22.72 -15.63 16.33
C ASP A 71 -21.22 -15.92 16.10
N PRO A 72 -20.42 -16.14 17.16
CA PRO A 72 -19.00 -16.41 17.05
C PRO A 72 -18.65 -17.66 16.23
N GLU A 73 -19.51 -18.68 16.18
CA GLU A 73 -19.25 -19.92 15.44
C GLU A 73 -19.26 -19.70 13.91
N HIS A 74 -20.07 -18.75 13.46
CA HIS A 74 -20.29 -18.44 12.05
C HIS A 74 -19.66 -17.11 11.60
N SER A 75 -18.78 -16.54 12.42
CA SER A 75 -18.18 -15.23 12.15
C SER A 75 -16.75 -15.10 12.66
N VAL A 76 -16.02 -14.13 12.12
CA VAL A 76 -14.65 -13.78 12.54
C VAL A 76 -14.56 -12.27 12.82
N PRO A 77 -13.74 -11.82 13.78
CA PRO A 77 -13.49 -10.39 13.99
C PRO A 77 -13.01 -9.72 12.69
N PHE A 78 -13.52 -8.53 12.42
CA PHE A 78 -13.18 -7.75 11.24
C PHE A 78 -12.58 -6.40 11.63
N LEU A 79 -11.31 -6.20 11.27
CA LEU A 79 -10.57 -4.98 11.57
C LEU A 79 -10.83 -3.89 10.52
N GLY A 80 -11.37 -2.74 10.94
CA GLY A 80 -11.49 -1.55 10.12
C GLY A 80 -10.36 -0.55 10.35
N THR A 81 -10.32 0.52 9.54
CA THR A 81 -9.30 1.58 9.62
C THR A 81 -9.26 2.28 10.99
N LYS A 82 -10.42 2.44 11.64
CA LYS A 82 -10.50 3.02 12.99
C LYS A 82 -9.86 2.09 14.01
N ASP A 83 -10.20 0.80 13.93
CA ASP A 83 -9.80 -0.22 14.88
C ASP A 83 -8.31 -0.54 14.77
N MET A 84 -7.72 -0.41 13.58
CA MET A 84 -6.26 -0.48 13.38
C MET A 84 -5.48 0.47 14.32
N MET A 85 -6.10 1.57 14.75
CA MET A 85 -5.49 2.60 15.58
C MET A 85 -5.81 2.42 17.07
N THR A 86 -6.72 1.52 17.43
CA THR A 86 -7.11 1.27 18.82
C THR A 86 -6.28 0.14 19.41
N ALA A 87 -5.97 0.25 20.70
CA ALA A 87 -5.29 -0.83 21.42
C ALA A 87 -6.27 -1.95 21.85
N ASP A 88 -7.55 -1.62 22.00
CA ASP A 88 -8.64 -2.53 22.38
C ASP A 88 -9.38 -3.02 21.13
N LEU A 89 -9.60 -4.34 21.07
CA LEU A 89 -10.19 -5.09 19.97
C LEU A 89 -11.41 -5.92 20.42
N THR A 90 -11.84 -5.78 21.67
CA THR A 90 -12.97 -6.55 22.21
C THR A 90 -14.30 -6.23 21.51
N GLY A 91 -14.45 -5.00 21.01
CA GLY A 91 -15.66 -4.52 20.33
C GLY A 91 -15.69 -4.64 18.81
N LEU A 92 -14.83 -5.47 18.20
CA LEU A 92 -14.77 -5.57 16.74
C LEU A 92 -16.08 -6.10 16.13
N PRO A 93 -16.56 -5.52 15.03
CA PRO A 93 -17.65 -6.12 14.27
C PRO A 93 -17.19 -7.48 13.73
N ARG A 94 -18.12 -8.42 13.57
CA ARG A 94 -17.81 -9.79 13.15
C ARG A 94 -18.33 -10.06 11.75
N LEU A 95 -17.43 -10.37 10.82
CA LEU A 95 -17.75 -10.72 9.43
C LEU A 95 -18.16 -12.19 9.34
N ARG A 96 -19.15 -12.50 8.49
CA ARG A 96 -19.55 -13.88 8.19
C ARG A 96 -18.34 -14.72 7.76
N LYS A 97 -18.09 -15.83 8.45
CA LYS A 97 -16.88 -16.64 8.35
C LYS A 97 -16.62 -17.17 6.93
N ILE A 98 -17.67 -17.67 6.26
CA ILE A 98 -17.55 -18.20 4.89
C ILE A 98 -17.09 -17.14 3.88
N ASP A 99 -17.43 -15.87 4.09
CA ASP A 99 -16.97 -14.80 3.22
C ASP A 99 -15.48 -14.53 3.47
N ALA A 100 -15.08 -14.45 4.74
CA ALA A 100 -13.69 -14.23 5.14
C ALA A 100 -12.76 -15.34 4.62
N GLU A 101 -13.21 -16.59 4.61
CA GLU A 101 -12.46 -17.76 4.17
C GLU A 101 -12.50 -17.98 2.64
N SER A 102 -13.29 -17.18 1.92
CA SER A 102 -13.38 -17.29 0.46
C SER A 102 -12.04 -17.02 -0.24
N ALA A 103 -11.90 -17.52 -1.47
CA ALA A 103 -10.69 -17.30 -2.27
C ALA A 103 -10.39 -15.81 -2.53
N THR A 104 -11.40 -14.94 -2.48
CA THR A 104 -11.26 -13.51 -2.74
C THR A 104 -10.84 -12.70 -1.52
N LEU A 105 -11.02 -13.23 -0.29
CA LEU A 105 -10.76 -12.50 0.97
C LEU A 105 -9.79 -13.21 1.91
N SER A 106 -9.58 -14.52 1.79
CA SER A 106 -8.74 -15.31 2.71
C SER A 106 -7.31 -14.78 2.87
N TYR A 107 -6.74 -14.19 1.82
CA TYR A 107 -5.40 -13.58 1.89
C TYR A 107 -5.35 -12.27 2.70
N LEU A 108 -6.50 -11.71 3.10
CA LEU A 108 -6.62 -10.53 3.95
C LEU A 108 -6.57 -10.87 5.44
N GLN A 109 -6.53 -12.15 5.80
CA GLN A 109 -6.35 -12.56 7.19
C GLN A 109 -5.05 -11.97 7.73
N LEU A 110 -5.16 -11.23 8.83
CA LEU A 110 -4.03 -10.62 9.49
C LEU A 110 -3.18 -11.70 10.16
N LYS A 111 -1.85 -11.53 10.08
CA LYS A 111 -0.88 -12.43 10.69
C LYS A 111 0.13 -11.61 11.48
N PRO A 112 0.61 -12.11 12.64
CA PRO A 112 1.67 -11.44 13.39
C PRO A 112 2.87 -11.14 12.50
N GLY A 113 3.43 -9.93 12.64
CA GLY A 113 4.53 -9.44 11.80
C GLY A 113 4.09 -8.69 10.53
N MET A 114 2.80 -8.68 10.18
CA MET A 114 2.30 -7.82 9.12
C MET A 114 2.26 -6.34 9.54
N SER A 115 2.62 -5.45 8.60
CA SER A 115 2.43 -4.00 8.74
C SER A 115 1.17 -3.57 8.01
N LEU A 116 0.31 -2.81 8.69
CA LEU A 116 -0.93 -2.29 8.14
C LEU A 116 -0.78 -0.81 7.82
N ILE A 117 -1.25 -0.39 6.65
CA ILE A 117 -1.21 1.00 6.22
C ILE A 117 -2.60 1.40 5.74
N SER A 118 -3.19 2.41 6.40
CA SER A 118 -4.46 2.96 5.96
C SER A 118 -4.28 3.69 4.62
N ARG A 119 -5.15 3.38 3.65
CA ARG A 119 -5.06 3.94 2.28
C ARG A 119 -6.06 5.08 2.01
N SER A 120 -6.94 5.39 2.95
CA SER A 120 -8.03 6.33 2.69
C SER A 120 -8.55 7.01 3.96
N GLY A 121 -9.32 8.07 3.73
CA GLY A 121 -9.94 8.86 4.79
C GLY A 121 -8.95 9.68 5.61
N PHE A 122 -9.41 10.17 6.76
CA PHE A 122 -8.63 11.01 7.67
C PHE A 122 -7.33 10.34 8.16
N ASN A 123 -7.28 9.01 8.17
CA ASN A 123 -6.14 8.22 8.64
C ASN A 123 -5.21 7.77 7.51
N ALA A 124 -5.31 8.31 6.28
CA ALA A 124 -4.45 7.90 5.18
C ALA A 124 -2.96 8.00 5.54
N GLY A 125 -2.20 6.94 5.23
CA GLY A 125 -0.77 6.82 5.55
C GLY A 125 -0.46 6.46 7.00
N ARG A 126 -1.44 6.40 7.91
CA ARG A 126 -1.22 5.90 9.28
C ARG A 126 -0.92 4.40 9.25
N ARG A 127 -0.03 4.00 10.15
CA ARG A 127 0.56 2.65 10.20
C ARG A 127 0.31 2.01 11.55
N SER A 128 0.09 0.70 11.55
CA SER A 128 0.11 -0.13 12.76
C SER A 128 0.76 -1.49 12.45
N TYR A 129 1.21 -2.17 13.51
CA TYR A 129 1.76 -3.52 13.41
C TYR A 129 0.74 -4.52 13.92
N THR A 130 0.61 -5.63 13.21
CA THR A 130 -0.27 -6.72 13.64
C THR A 130 0.34 -7.41 14.84
N ARG A 131 -0.36 -7.33 15.98
CA ARG A 131 0.06 -7.94 17.24
C ARG A 131 -0.34 -9.42 17.29
N PRO A 132 0.28 -10.24 18.16
CA PRO A 132 -0.12 -11.65 18.32
C PRO A 132 -1.57 -11.86 18.79
N ASP A 133 -2.17 -10.86 19.44
CA ASP A 133 -3.55 -10.87 19.94
C ASP A 133 -4.57 -10.28 18.94
N MET A 134 -4.12 -9.87 17.74
CA MET A 134 -4.97 -9.35 16.66
C MET A 134 -5.51 -10.44 15.74
#